data_AF-A0A929DZC7-F1
#
_entry.id   AF-A0A929DZC7-F1
#
_cell.length_a   1.000
_cell.length_b   1.000
_cell.length_c   1.000
_cell.angle_alpha   90.00
_cell.angle_beta   90.00
_cell.angle_gamma   90.00
#
_symmetry.space_group_name_H-M   'P 1'
#
loop_
_entity.id
_entity.type
_entity.pdbx_description
1 polymer ?
#
loop_
_entity_poly.entity_id
_entity_poly.type
_entity_poly.pdbx_seq_one_letter_code
_entity_poly.pdbx_strand_id
1 'polypeptide(L)'
;MLLLSIHPIAQLTAIAVCIYAAYLGIQRTQSLHFGKSTRFLRERHALAGSIALISMLGGIGAGLIIVSRFMENPNMGLHGIIAKLLLPLLIFGIFSGFYLYLNPRKGKVLPAIHAINNLIIVHLALLQIITGAWVYKTYVLGG
;
A
#
# COMPACT_ATOMS: atom_id res chain seq x y z
N MET A 1 -4.12 -22.95 -10.54
CA MET A 1 -2.73 -22.61 -10.15
C MET A 1 -2.32 -21.24 -10.66
N LEU A 2 -2.17 -21.00 -11.98
CA LEU A 2 -1.72 -19.70 -12.52
C LEU A 2 -2.54 -18.49 -12.02
N LEU A 3 -3.87 -18.59 -12.03
CA LEU A 3 -4.77 -17.51 -11.57
C LEU A 3 -4.57 -17.13 -10.08
N LEU A 4 -4.19 -18.09 -9.23
CA LEU A 4 -3.95 -17.87 -7.80
C LEU A 4 -2.61 -17.16 -7.55
N SER A 5 -1.69 -17.20 -8.52
CA SER A 5 -0.38 -16.54 -8.47
C SER A 5 -0.40 -15.10 -9.02
N ILE A 6 -1.44 -14.71 -9.77
CA ILE A 6 -1.55 -13.34 -10.32
C ILE A 6 -1.64 -12.31 -9.19
N HIS A 7 -2.50 -12.56 -8.20
CA HIS A 7 -2.70 -11.65 -7.06
C HIS A 7 -1.41 -11.35 -6.28
N PRO A 8 -0.62 -12.33 -5.81
CA PRO A 8 0.60 -12.04 -5.05
C PRO A 8 1.67 -11.33 -5.90
N ILE A 9 1.82 -11.66 -7.19
CA ILE A 9 2.78 -10.96 -8.07
C ILE A 9 2.38 -9.49 -8.27
N ALA A 10 1.10 -9.25 -8.56
CA ALA A 10 0.57 -7.90 -8.71
C ALA A 10 0.71 -7.10 -7.42
N GLN A 11 0.43 -7.70 -6.26
CA GLN A 11 0.56 -7.03 -4.96
C GLN A 11 2.02 -6.74 -4.61
N LEU A 12 2.97 -7.66 -4.84
CA LEU A 12 4.39 -7.40 -4.63
C LEU A 12 4.87 -6.21 -5.47
N THR A 13 4.40 -6.11 -6.72
CA THR A 13 4.71 -4.99 -7.61
C THR A 13 4.13 -3.68 -7.07
N ALA A 14 2.87 -3.69 -6.63
CA ALA A 14 2.22 -2.52 -6.02
C ALA A 14 2.95 -2.06 -4.74
N ILE A 15 3.40 -2.99 -3.90
CA ILE A 15 4.16 -2.71 -2.68
C ILE A 15 5.54 -2.14 -3.02
N ALA A 16 6.23 -2.65 -4.04
CA ALA A 16 7.50 -2.08 -4.49
C ALA A 16 7.34 -0.62 -4.95
N VAL A 17 6.28 -0.32 -5.70
CA VAL A 17 5.94 1.07 -6.08
C VAL A 17 5.57 1.91 -4.85
N CYS A 18 4.88 1.33 -3.85
CA CYS A 18 4.56 1.99 -2.59
C CYS A 18 5.83 2.41 -1.83
N ILE A 19 6.81 1.51 -1.72
CA ILE A 19 8.12 1.77 -1.09
C ILE A 19 8.86 2.88 -1.84
N TYR A 20 8.86 2.84 -3.17
CA TYR A 20 9.45 3.91 -3.98
C TYR A 20 8.77 5.26 -3.74
N ALA A 21 7.43 5.29 -3.68
CA ALA A 21 6.70 6.51 -3.34
C ALA A 21 7.05 7.02 -1.93
N ALA A 22 7.17 6.13 -0.94
CA ALA A 22 7.58 6.47 0.41
C ALA A 22 9.00 7.05 0.45
N TYR A 23 9.95 6.47 -0.29
CA TYR A 23 11.29 7.00 -0.45
C TYR A 23 11.27 8.45 -0.97
N LEU A 24 10.51 8.72 -2.04
CA LEU A 24 10.36 10.10 -2.55
C LEU A 24 9.74 11.04 -1.50
N GLY A 25 8.79 10.56 -0.69
CA GLY A 25 8.18 11.32 0.40
C GLY A 25 9.17 11.64 1.54
N ILE A 26 10.07 10.71 1.87
CA ILE A 26 11.12 10.92 2.88
C ILE A 26 12.05 12.06 2.47
N GLN A 27 12.37 12.22 1.18
CA GLN A 27 13.19 13.34 0.71
C GLN A 27 12.57 14.70 1.03
N ARG A 28 11.24 14.81 1.01
CA ARG A 28 10.57 16.04 1.48
C ARG A 28 10.79 16.30 2.97
N THR A 29 10.74 15.24 3.78
CA THR A 29 10.97 15.37 5.23
C THR A 29 12.41 15.78 5.51
N GLN A 30 13.37 15.21 4.77
CA GLN A 30 14.79 15.56 4.87
C GLN A 30 15.06 17.03 4.50
N SER A 31 14.45 17.54 3.44
CA SER A 31 14.63 18.94 3.05
C SER A 31 13.94 19.93 4.00
N LEU A 32 12.76 19.59 4.53
CA LEU A 32 11.98 20.51 5.38
C LEU A 32 12.41 20.55 6.85
N HIS A 33 12.89 19.42 7.41
CA HIS A 33 13.15 19.32 8.86
C HIS A 33 14.62 19.10 9.21
N PHE A 34 15.42 18.59 8.27
CA PHE A 34 16.82 18.25 8.51
C PHE A 34 17.80 19.10 7.69
N GLY A 35 17.33 20.12 6.97
CA GLY A 35 18.16 21.04 6.20
C GLY A 35 18.96 20.39 5.07
N LYS A 36 18.61 19.16 4.67
CA LYS A 36 19.36 18.44 3.62
C LYS A 36 18.96 18.95 2.23
N SER A 37 19.95 19.20 1.38
CA SER A 37 19.73 19.55 -0.04
C SER A 37 19.25 18.34 -0.84
N THR A 38 17.97 18.02 -0.70
CA THR A 38 17.31 16.93 -1.43
C THR A 38 16.15 17.49 -2.23
N ARG A 39 16.00 17.01 -3.48
CA ARG A 39 14.91 17.43 -4.36
C ARG A 39 13.68 16.57 -4.11
N PHE A 40 12.60 17.17 -3.62
CA PHE A 40 11.31 16.50 -3.54
C PHE A 40 10.65 16.46 -4.93
N LEU A 41 10.63 15.27 -5.56
CA LEU A 41 10.00 15.05 -6.86
C LEU A 41 8.49 14.83 -6.71
N ARG A 42 7.76 15.92 -6.41
CA ARG A 42 6.33 15.91 -6.08
C ARG A 42 5.44 15.15 -7.07
N GLU A 43 5.59 15.41 -8.37
CA GLU A 43 4.77 14.76 -9.40
C GLU A 43 5.02 13.25 -9.45
N ARG A 44 6.28 12.83 -9.37
CA ARG A 44 6.66 11.41 -9.34
C ARG A 44 6.14 10.73 -8.08
N HIS A 45 6.22 11.40 -6.93
CA HIS A 45 5.67 10.90 -5.67
C HIS A 45 4.14 10.74 -5.76
N ALA A 46 3.44 11.74 -6.27
CA ALA A 46 1.98 11.70 -6.42
C ALA A 46 1.54 10.59 -7.38
N LEU A 47 2.20 10.45 -8.53
CA LEU A 47 1.91 9.41 -9.52
C LEU A 47 2.20 8.01 -8.96
N ALA A 48 3.41 7.77 -8.46
CA ALA A 48 3.80 6.47 -7.92
C ALA A 48 2.92 6.09 -6.72
N GLY A 49 2.66 7.03 -5.80
CA GLY A 49 1.78 6.81 -4.66
C GLY A 49 0.36 6.46 -5.08
N SER A 50 -0.20 7.16 -6.06
CA SER A 50 -1.55 6.87 -6.57
C SER A 50 -1.64 5.49 -7.21
N ILE A 51 -0.68 5.14 -8.06
CA ILE A 51 -0.59 3.80 -8.69
C ILE A 51 -0.52 2.73 -7.60
N ALA A 52 0.41 2.88 -6.65
CA ALA A 52 0.59 1.91 -5.58
C ALA A 52 -0.68 1.71 -4.74
N LEU A 53 -1.27 2.79 -4.23
CA LEU A 53 -2.43 2.70 -3.34
C LEU A 53 -3.68 2.16 -4.06
N ILE A 54 -3.92 2.58 -5.30
CA ILE A 54 -5.05 2.08 -6.11
C ILE A 54 -4.83 0.60 -6.46
N SER A 55 -3.62 0.20 -6.86
CA SER A 55 -3.30 -1.20 -7.14
C SER A 55 -3.45 -2.08 -5.90
N MET A 56 -2.98 -1.62 -4.73
CA MET A 56 -3.15 -2.35 -3.46
C MET A 56 -4.63 -2.50 -3.09
N LEU A 57 -5.43 -1.44 -3.25
CA LEU A 57 -6.87 -1.46 -3.02
C LEU A 57 -7.57 -2.45 -3.98
N GLY A 58 -7.24 -2.38 -5.27
CA GLY A 58 -7.72 -3.32 -6.28
C GLY A 58 -7.36 -4.76 -5.94
N GLY A 59 -6.15 -5.00 -5.42
CA GLY A 59 -5.75 -6.33 -5.00
C GLY A 59 -6.45 -6.83 -3.73
N ILE A 60 -6.90 -5.96 -2.80
CA ILE A 60 -7.84 -6.38 -1.72
C ILE A 60 -9.13 -6.93 -2.35
N GLY A 61 -9.71 -6.20 -3.31
CA GLY A 61 -10.88 -6.66 -4.07
C GLY A 61 -10.64 -7.98 -4.80
N ALA A 62 -9.52 -8.09 -5.51
CA ALA A 62 -9.14 -9.32 -6.20
C ALA A 62 -8.94 -10.50 -5.24
N GLY A 63 -8.35 -10.27 -4.07
CA GLY A 63 -8.19 -11.30 -3.03
C GLY A 63 -9.54 -11.83 -2.54
N LEU A 64 -10.51 -10.94 -2.28
CA LEU A 64 -11.87 -11.33 -1.88
C LEU A 64 -12.58 -12.14 -2.99
N ILE A 65 -12.42 -11.74 -4.25
CA ILE A 65 -12.97 -12.48 -5.40
C ILE A 65 -12.33 -13.86 -5.50
N ILE A 66 -11.01 -13.97 -5.36
CA ILE A 66 -10.31 -15.25 -5.43
C ILE A 66 -10.80 -16.18 -4.32
N VAL A 67 -10.85 -15.69 -3.08
CA VAL A 67 -11.32 -16.46 -1.93
C VAL A 67 -12.74 -16.96 -2.13
N SER A 68 -13.67 -16.07 -2.50
CA SER A 68 -15.08 -16.44 -2.68
C SER A 68 -15.34 -17.40 -3.84
N ARG A 69 -14.47 -17.44 -4.86
CA ARG A 69 -14.65 -18.27 -6.06
C ARG A 69 -13.91 -19.59 -6.02
N PHE A 70 -12.76 -19.65 -5.34
CA PHE A 70 -11.82 -20.76 -5.47
C PHE A 70 -11.48 -21.45 -4.14
N MET A 71 -11.99 -20.97 -3.00
CA MET A 71 -11.67 -21.54 -1.69
C MET A 71 -12.94 -21.77 -0.88
N GLU A 72 -13.10 -22.98 -0.34
CA GLU A 72 -14.17 -23.30 0.60
C GLU A 72 -13.74 -22.92 2.03
N ASN A 73 -14.35 -21.88 2.60
CA ASN A 73 -14.17 -21.40 3.98
C ASN A 73 -12.70 -21.28 4.45
N PRO A 74 -11.81 -20.57 3.71
CA PRO A 74 -10.43 -20.47 4.12
C PRO A 74 -10.25 -19.57 5.35
N ASN A 75 -9.37 -19.98 6.27
CA ASN A 75 -8.94 -19.14 7.37
C ASN A 75 -7.80 -18.23 6.91
N MET A 76 -8.15 -17.00 6.55
CA MET A 76 -7.18 -15.98 6.14
C MET A 76 -6.39 -15.38 7.32
N GLY A 77 -6.72 -15.72 8.57
CA GLY A 77 -6.01 -15.29 9.77
C GLY A 77 -5.57 -13.82 9.76
N LEU A 78 -4.30 -13.58 10.05
CA LEU A 78 -3.70 -12.24 10.04
C LEU A 78 -3.70 -11.57 8.67
N HIS A 79 -3.58 -12.33 7.56
CA HIS A 79 -3.62 -11.79 6.21
C HIS A 79 -4.95 -11.04 5.94
N GLY A 80 -6.07 -11.67 6.34
CA GLY A 80 -7.40 -11.07 6.24
C GLY A 80 -7.60 -9.87 7.18
N ILE A 81 -7.11 -9.95 8.42
CA ILE A 81 -7.21 -8.85 9.40
C ILE A 81 -6.43 -7.62 8.91
N ILE A 82 -5.19 -7.80 8.47
CA ILE A 82 -4.37 -6.69 7.98
C ILE A 82 -4.99 -6.08 6.72
N ALA A 83 -5.61 -6.88 5.84
CA ALA A 83 -6.28 -6.35 4.65
C ALA A 83 -7.45 -5.43 5.02
N LYS A 84 -8.24 -5.81 6.04
CA LYS A 84 -9.33 -4.97 6.57
C LYS A 84 -8.81 -3.68 7.20
N LEU A 85 -7.67 -3.72 7.90
CA LEU A 85 -7.02 -2.53 8.45
C LEU A 85 -6.44 -1.62 7.37
N LEU A 86 -5.86 -2.20 6.31
CA LEU A 86 -5.33 -1.45 5.18
C LEU A 86 -6.43 -0.72 4.40
N LEU A 87 -7.62 -1.31 4.26
CA LEU A 87 -8.71 -0.73 3.47
C LEU A 87 -9.01 0.75 3.78
N PRO A 88 -9.35 1.15 5.03
CA PRO A 88 -9.59 2.56 5.35
C PRO A 88 -8.34 3.43 5.21
N LEU A 89 -7.15 2.90 5.50
CA LEU A 89 -5.88 3.64 5.39
C LEU A 89 -5.53 3.96 3.93
N LEU A 90 -5.71 2.99 3.02
CA LEU A 90 -5.50 3.16 1.57
C LEU A 90 -6.47 4.22 1.03
N ILE A 91 -7.75 4.13 1.39
CA ILE A 91 -8.77 5.11 1.02
C ILE A 91 -8.36 6.51 1.50
N PHE A 92 -8.01 6.66 2.78
CA PHE A 92 -7.53 7.93 3.31
C PHE A 92 -6.28 8.41 2.58
N GLY A 93 -5.30 7.55 2.32
CA GLY A 93 -4.06 7.88 1.61
C GLY A 93 -4.30 8.42 0.21
N ILE A 94 -5.22 7.80 -0.55
CA ILE A 94 -5.62 8.23 -1.90
C ILE A 94 -6.26 9.63 -1.83
N PHE A 95 -7.30 9.79 -1.02
CA PHE A 95 -8.06 11.05 -0.99
C PHE A 95 -7.24 12.21 -0.39
N SER A 96 -6.51 11.97 0.70
CA SER A 96 -5.64 13.00 1.30
C SER A 96 -4.48 13.37 0.37
N GLY A 97 -3.89 12.38 -0.32
CA GLY A 97 -2.82 12.61 -1.30
C GLY A 97 -3.30 13.43 -2.50
N PHE A 98 -4.43 13.04 -3.09
CA PHE A 98 -5.06 13.79 -4.18
C PHE A 98 -5.41 15.22 -3.76
N TYR A 99 -6.00 15.38 -2.57
CA TYR A 99 -6.31 16.69 -2.03
C TYR A 99 -5.06 17.57 -1.87
N LEU A 100 -3.96 17.04 -1.32
CA LEU A 100 -2.68 17.75 -1.18
C LEU A 100 -2.00 18.02 -2.53
N TYR A 101 -2.27 17.19 -3.54
CA TYR A 101 -1.83 17.42 -4.90
C TYR A 101 -2.55 18.62 -5.54
N LEU A 102 -3.86 18.76 -5.32
CA LEU A 102 -4.60 19.94 -5.77
C LEU A 102 -4.30 21.19 -4.94
N ASN A 103 -3.91 21.04 -3.67
CA ASN A 103 -3.74 22.13 -2.71
C ASN A 103 -2.31 22.18 -2.11
N PRO A 104 -1.27 22.52 -2.89
CA PRO A 104 0.14 22.44 -2.48
C PRO A 104 0.52 23.30 -1.26
N ARG A 105 -0.21 24.39 -1.00
CA ARG A 105 0.10 25.36 0.07
C ARG A 105 -0.65 25.09 1.38
N LYS A 106 -1.27 23.91 1.53
CA LYS A 106 -2.05 23.61 2.74
C LYS A 106 -1.15 23.53 3.99
N GLY A 107 -1.71 23.94 5.13
CA GLY A 107 -1.03 23.95 6.43
C GLY A 107 -0.39 22.61 6.81
N LYS A 108 0.47 22.63 7.83
CA LYS A 108 1.40 21.53 8.15
C LYS A 108 0.74 20.23 8.66
N VAL A 109 -0.49 20.31 9.18
CA VAL A 109 -1.17 19.19 9.84
C VAL A 109 -1.56 18.07 8.86
N LEU A 110 -2.30 18.37 7.78
CA LEU A 110 -2.76 17.35 6.85
C LEU A 110 -1.60 16.59 6.16
N PRO A 111 -0.52 17.26 5.68
CA PRO A 111 0.66 16.56 5.18
C PRO A 111 1.32 15.64 6.21
N ALA A 112 1.33 16.02 7.50
CA ALA A 112 1.89 15.19 8.55
C ALA A 112 1.04 13.93 8.79
N ILE A 113 -0.29 14.08 8.90
CA ILE A 113 -1.22 12.95 9.04
C ILE A 113 -1.11 12.01 7.82
N HIS A 114 -1.06 12.57 6.61
CA HIS A 114 -0.86 11.81 5.37
C HIS A 114 0.43 11.00 5.39
N ALA A 115 1.54 11.62 5.82
CA ALA A 115 2.83 10.94 5.93
C ALA A 115 2.79 9.79 6.94
N ILE A 116 2.23 10.01 8.14
CA ILE A 116 2.08 8.98 9.17
C ILE A 116 1.21 7.82 8.68
N ASN A 117 0.04 8.12 8.12
CA ASN A 117 -0.85 7.11 7.53
C ASN A 117 -0.12 6.24 6.51
N ASN A 118 0.60 6.85 5.58
CA ASN A 118 1.26 6.11 4.52
C ASN A 118 2.49 5.33 5.01
N LEU A 119 3.16 5.76 6.08
CA LEU A 119 4.17 4.95 6.75
C LEU A 119 3.56 3.70 7.40
N ILE A 120 2.38 3.83 8.02
CA ILE A 120 1.64 2.69 8.56
C ILE A 120 1.25 1.74 7.41
N ILE A 121 0.77 2.25 6.28
CA ILE A 121 0.47 1.43 5.09
C ILE A 121 1.70 0.65 4.65
N VAL A 122 2.87 1.29 4.50
CA VAL A 122 4.10 0.60 4.11
C VAL A 122 4.43 -0.51 5.10
N HIS A 123 4.34 -0.25 6.40
CA HIS A 123 4.63 -1.25 7.42
C HIS A 123 3.67 -2.46 7.35
N LEU A 124 2.36 -2.20 7.27
CA LEU A 124 1.35 -3.24 7.12
C LEU A 124 1.46 -3.99 5.79
N ALA A 125 1.87 -3.32 4.72
CA ALA A 125 2.11 -3.92 3.41
C ALA A 125 3.29 -4.91 3.44
N LEU A 126 4.36 -4.60 4.18
CA LEU A 126 5.45 -5.54 4.39
C LEU A 126 4.99 -6.78 5.18
N LEU A 127 4.15 -6.60 6.20
CA LEU A 127 3.52 -7.72 6.92
C LEU A 127 2.58 -8.54 6.01
N GLN A 128 1.92 -7.90 5.04
CA GLN A 128 1.10 -8.59 4.05
C GLN A 128 1.91 -9.56 3.18
N ILE A 129 3.18 -9.26 2.89
CA ILE A 129 4.06 -10.20 2.17
C ILE A 129 4.26 -11.49 2.99
N ILE A 130 4.57 -11.35 4.28
CA ILE A 130 4.85 -12.49 5.16
C ILE A 130 3.59 -13.34 5.35
N THR A 131 2.48 -12.70 5.72
CA THR A 131 1.20 -13.39 5.95
C THR A 131 0.62 -13.97 4.66
N GLY A 132 0.78 -13.28 3.52
CA GLY A 132 0.36 -13.77 2.22
C GLY A 132 1.19 -14.95 1.72
N ALA A 133 2.50 -14.99 2.01
CA ALA A 133 3.34 -16.15 1.73
C ALA A 133 2.88 -17.39 2.51
N TRP A 134 2.46 -17.21 3.77
CA TRP A 134 1.86 -18.29 4.57
C TRP A 134 0.54 -18.80 3.97
N VAL A 135 -0.39 -17.89 3.64
CA VAL A 135 -1.65 -18.24 2.95
C VAL A 135 -1.37 -18.96 1.62
N TYR A 136 -0.41 -18.47 0.83
CA TYR A 136 -0.05 -19.09 -0.45
C TYR A 136 0.50 -20.51 -0.25
N LYS A 137 1.37 -20.72 0.73
CA LYS A 137 1.90 -22.05 1.04
C LYS A 137 0.77 -23.01 1.43
N THR A 138 -0.11 -22.59 2.34
CA THR A 138 -1.19 -23.43 2.87
C THR A 138 -2.24 -23.79 1.83
N TYR A 139 -2.70 -22.81 1.04
CA TYR A 139 -3.86 -22.99 0.17
C TYR A 139 -3.53 -23.21 -1.31
N VAL A 140 -2.30 -22.92 -1.76
CA VAL A 140 -1.90 -23.08 -3.16
C VAL A 140 -0.86 -24.17 -3.33
N LEU A 141 0.15 -24.21 -2.46
CA LEU A 141 1.21 -25.24 -2.54
C LEU A 141 0.86 -26.52 -1.77
N GLY A 142 -0.21 -26.52 -0.97
CA GLY A 142 -0.68 -27.68 -0.22
C GLY A 142 0.24 -28.09 0.94
N GLY A 143 0.96 -27.13 1.53
CA GLY A 143 1.91 -27.37 2.63
C GLY A 143 1.56 -26.70 3.95
#